data_AF-A0A368NUL3-F1
#
_entry.id   AF-A0A368NUL3-F1
#
_cell.length_a   1.000
_cell.length_b   1.000
_cell.length_c   1.000
_cell.angle_alpha   90.00
_cell.angle_beta   90.00
_cell.angle_gamma   90.00
#
_symmetry.space_group_name_H-M   'P 1'
#
loop_
_entity.id
_entity.type
_entity.pdbx_description
1 polymer ?
#
loop_
_entity_poly.entity_id
_entity_poly.type
_entity_poly.pdbx_seq_one_letter_code
_entity_poly.pdbx_strand_id
1 'polypeptide(L)'
;MKNFVSVLSVLLLTSWAGIAHAGLMGATVGADFYYPNDTSLYCSNGTKTVDATVEYPTSCSGFSVVSIDVSDTQVIVGHSGNSFASGSFNGFVLSVLSDLSITSLMYDAAASTLGVTSYGFDASSAYFNFAGQLNGTAIFDINSSTNAAVPAPASIALIALVIAAMGWHRKQA
;
A
#
# COMPACT_ATOMS: atom_id res chain seq x y z
N MET A 1 34.50 7.18 -39.67
CA MET A 1 33.67 6.06 -39.18
C MET A 1 34.00 5.58 -37.75
N LYS A 2 34.86 6.24 -36.97
CA LYS A 2 35.24 5.77 -35.60
C LYS A 2 34.48 6.45 -34.45
N ASN A 3 33.68 7.48 -34.72
CA ASN A 3 32.97 8.24 -33.68
C ASN A 3 31.51 7.78 -33.48
N PHE A 4 31.09 6.74 -34.20
CA PHE A 4 29.68 6.36 -34.36
C PHE A 4 29.16 5.43 -33.28
N VAL A 5 30.04 4.65 -32.65
CA VAL A 5 29.65 3.69 -31.60
C VAL A 5 29.37 4.40 -30.27
N SER A 6 29.86 5.63 -30.08
CA SER A 6 29.85 6.29 -28.77
C SER A 6 28.53 7.00 -28.41
N VAL A 7 27.65 7.30 -29.37
CA VAL A 7 26.40 8.04 -29.10
C VAL A 7 25.22 7.11 -28.80
N LEU A 8 25.21 5.91 -29.38
CA LEU A 8 24.16 4.92 -29.17
C LEU A 8 24.21 4.30 -27.76
N SER A 9 25.40 4.18 -27.18
CA SER A 9 25.60 3.63 -25.83
C SER A 9 25.13 4.59 -24.72
N VAL A 10 25.14 5.90 -24.96
CA VAL A 10 24.82 6.90 -23.92
C VAL A 10 23.30 7.07 -23.74
N LEU A 11 22.49 6.89 -24.79
CA LEU A 11 21.02 7.02 -24.70
C LEU A 11 20.32 5.81 -24.05
N LEU A 12 20.96 4.63 -24.00
CA LEU A 12 20.44 3.47 -23.25
C LEU A 12 20.76 3.52 -21.74
N LEU A 13 21.68 4.38 -21.31
CA LEU A 13 22.18 4.45 -19.93
C LEU A 13 21.43 5.47 -19.05
N THR A 14 20.51 6.26 -19.60
CA THR A 14 19.75 7.28 -18.85
C THR A 14 18.27 6.95 -18.70
N SER A 15 17.88 5.68 -18.76
CA SER A 15 16.58 5.24 -18.26
C SER A 15 16.55 5.47 -16.75
N TRP A 16 16.10 6.65 -16.34
CA TRP A 16 15.83 6.95 -14.93
C TRP A 16 14.86 5.89 -14.40
N ALA A 17 15.38 5.02 -13.54
CA ALA A 17 14.58 4.11 -12.77
C ALA A 17 13.76 4.94 -11.78
N GLY A 18 12.46 5.05 -12.04
CA GLY A 18 11.52 5.60 -11.06
C GLY A 18 11.12 4.52 -10.06
N ILE A 19 10.81 4.93 -8.84
CA ILE A 19 10.05 4.08 -7.92
C ILE A 19 8.63 3.99 -8.48
N ALA A 20 8.18 2.79 -8.83
CA ALA A 20 6.80 2.61 -9.24
C ALA A 20 5.90 2.72 -8.00
N HIS A 21 4.88 3.58 -8.09
CA HIS A 21 3.82 3.61 -7.11
C HIS A 21 2.93 2.39 -7.37
N ALA A 22 3.06 1.38 -6.52
CA ALA A 22 2.22 0.19 -6.57
C ALA A 22 1.27 0.28 -5.40
N GLY A 23 -0.02 0.28 -5.67
CA GLY A 23 -1.02 0.11 -4.61
C GLY A 23 -1.00 -1.32 -4.08
N LEU A 24 -1.86 -1.58 -3.10
CA LEU A 24 -1.87 -2.86 -2.38
C LEU A 24 -2.57 -3.98 -3.15
N MET A 25 -3.20 -3.72 -4.31
CA MET A 25 -3.88 -4.79 -5.06
C MET A 25 -2.92 -5.92 -5.44
N GLY A 26 -3.27 -7.16 -5.08
CA GLY A 26 -2.42 -8.34 -5.28
C GLY A 26 -1.30 -8.49 -4.25
N ALA A 27 -1.14 -7.55 -3.30
CA ALA A 27 -0.25 -7.71 -2.16
C ALA A 27 -0.74 -8.82 -1.22
N THR A 28 0.17 -9.41 -0.46
CA THR A 28 -0.20 -10.30 0.64
C THR A 28 -0.14 -9.51 1.93
N VAL A 29 -1.25 -9.44 2.66
CA VAL A 29 -1.37 -8.76 3.95
C VAL A 29 -1.70 -9.75 5.06
N GLY A 30 -1.34 -9.43 6.29
CA GLY A 30 -1.71 -10.15 7.51
C GLY A 30 -2.38 -9.20 8.51
N ALA A 31 -3.34 -9.68 9.30
CA ALA A 31 -4.01 -8.88 10.32
C ALA A 31 -3.97 -9.58 11.69
N ASP A 32 -3.31 -8.95 12.65
CA ASP A 32 -3.18 -9.43 14.02
C ASP A 32 -3.85 -8.44 14.98
N PHE A 33 -4.76 -8.93 15.83
CA PHE A 33 -5.51 -8.11 16.78
C PHE A 33 -4.85 -8.12 18.15
N TYR A 34 -4.76 -6.95 18.77
CA TYR A 34 -4.09 -6.75 20.06
C TYR A 34 -5.02 -6.03 21.05
N TYR A 35 -5.01 -6.52 22.29
CA TYR A 35 -5.73 -5.94 23.43
C TYR A 35 -5.19 -6.55 24.74
N PRO A 36 -5.01 -5.78 25.83
CA PRO A 36 -5.33 -4.35 26.02
C PRO A 36 -4.18 -3.38 25.67
N ASN A 37 -3.10 -3.89 25.11
CA ASN A 37 -1.93 -3.14 24.67
C ASN A 37 -1.40 -3.74 23.36
N ASP A 38 -0.48 -3.03 22.71
CA ASP A 38 0.13 -3.34 21.41
C ASP A 38 1.11 -4.52 21.44
N THR A 39 1.36 -5.12 22.61
CA THR A 39 2.23 -6.30 22.78
C THR A 39 1.45 -7.56 23.21
N SER A 40 0.16 -7.41 23.53
CA SER A 40 -0.71 -8.50 23.95
C SER A 40 -1.55 -8.97 22.79
N LEU A 41 -1.01 -9.92 22.01
CA LEU A 41 -1.74 -10.55 20.91
C LEU A 41 -3.02 -11.19 21.48
N TYR A 42 -4.17 -10.71 21.00
CA TYR A 42 -5.46 -11.29 21.31
C TYR A 42 -5.71 -12.48 20.38
N CYS A 43 -5.51 -12.27 19.08
CA CYS A 43 -5.66 -13.30 18.06
C CYS A 43 -5.02 -12.87 16.73
N SER A 44 -4.85 -13.84 15.83
CA SER A 44 -4.40 -13.61 14.45
C SER A 44 -5.48 -14.07 13.47
N ASN A 45 -5.74 -13.26 12.44
CA ASN A 45 -6.61 -13.63 11.32
C ASN A 45 -5.83 -14.26 10.15
N GLY A 46 -4.51 -14.41 10.28
CA GLY A 46 -3.64 -14.93 9.22
C GLY A 46 -3.53 -14.00 8.02
N THR A 47 -3.08 -14.55 6.90
CA THR A 47 -2.74 -13.78 5.69
C THR A 47 -3.78 -13.89 4.59
N LYS A 48 -3.95 -12.81 3.83
CA LYS A 48 -4.82 -12.70 2.66
C LYS A 48 -4.11 -12.01 1.50
N THR A 49 -4.49 -12.36 0.28
CA THR A 49 -4.12 -11.56 -0.88
C THR A 49 -5.19 -10.50 -1.07
N VAL A 50 -4.76 -9.26 -1.26
CA VAL A 50 -5.64 -8.11 -1.48
C VAL A 50 -6.32 -8.26 -2.84
N ASP A 51 -7.65 -8.29 -2.86
CA ASP A 51 -8.43 -8.40 -4.09
C ASP A 51 -9.65 -7.45 -4.09
N ALA A 52 -10.69 -7.77 -4.86
CA ALA A 52 -11.89 -6.92 -4.95
C ALA A 52 -12.93 -7.24 -3.86
N THR A 53 -12.62 -8.13 -2.93
CA THR A 53 -13.49 -8.61 -1.86
C THR A 53 -12.89 -8.30 -0.51
N VAL A 54 -13.72 -8.26 0.53
CA VAL A 54 -13.27 -7.98 1.90
C VAL A 54 -12.34 -9.10 2.40
N GLU A 55 -11.08 -8.78 2.71
CA GLU A 55 -10.07 -9.76 3.14
C GLU A 55 -10.43 -10.43 4.47
N TYR A 56 -10.95 -9.63 5.41
CA TYR A 56 -11.33 -10.08 6.74
C TYR A 56 -12.76 -9.65 7.04
N PRO A 57 -13.78 -10.42 6.61
CA PRO A 57 -15.19 -10.04 6.77
C PRO A 57 -15.67 -10.09 8.24
N THR A 58 -14.91 -10.76 9.10
CA THR A 58 -15.11 -10.78 10.54
C THR A 58 -13.76 -10.91 11.24
N SER A 59 -13.68 -10.38 12.45
CA SER A 59 -12.59 -10.62 13.38
C SER A 59 -12.57 -12.08 13.82
N CYS A 60 -11.48 -12.47 14.45
CA CYS A 60 -11.37 -13.74 15.15
C CYS A 60 -12.43 -13.91 16.25
N SER A 61 -12.65 -15.16 16.66
CA SER A 61 -13.53 -15.50 17.77
C SER A 61 -13.09 -14.80 19.06
N GLY A 62 -14.04 -14.16 19.76
CA GLY A 62 -13.82 -13.47 21.03
C GLY A 62 -13.52 -11.98 20.92
N PHE A 63 -13.12 -11.49 19.73
CA PHE A 63 -12.94 -10.06 19.49
C PHE A 63 -14.26 -9.41 19.01
N SER A 64 -14.40 -8.10 19.19
CA SER A 64 -15.59 -7.37 18.72
C SER A 64 -15.71 -7.48 17.20
N VAL A 65 -16.93 -7.54 16.66
CA VAL A 65 -17.17 -7.77 15.22
C VAL A 65 -16.57 -6.64 14.40
N VAL A 66 -15.40 -6.90 13.81
CA VAL A 66 -14.65 -5.97 12.97
C VAL A 66 -14.42 -6.60 11.60
N SER A 67 -14.74 -5.87 10.54
CA SER A 67 -14.36 -6.20 9.18
C SER A 67 -13.19 -5.33 8.73
N ILE A 68 -12.24 -5.89 7.99
CA ILE A 68 -11.13 -5.16 7.38
C ILE A 68 -11.15 -5.47 5.89
N ASP A 69 -11.29 -4.41 5.09
CA ASP A 69 -11.29 -4.41 3.64
C ASP A 69 -10.11 -3.54 3.17
N VAL A 70 -9.21 -4.13 2.41
CA VAL A 70 -8.00 -3.49 1.89
C VAL A 70 -8.18 -3.35 0.39
N SER A 71 -8.06 -2.13 -0.11
CA SER A 71 -8.08 -1.85 -1.54
C SER A 71 -6.70 -1.40 -2.02
N ASP A 72 -6.61 -0.97 -3.28
CA ASP A 72 -5.36 -0.46 -3.85
C ASP A 72 -4.75 0.70 -3.05
N THR A 73 -5.59 1.56 -2.48
CA THR A 73 -5.14 2.82 -1.85
C THR A 73 -5.82 3.11 -0.51
N GLN A 74 -6.63 2.18 0.01
CA GLN A 74 -7.37 2.40 1.25
C GLN A 74 -7.44 1.15 2.12
N VAL A 75 -7.46 1.35 3.43
CA VAL A 75 -7.87 0.35 4.43
C VAL A 75 -9.18 0.84 5.04
N ILE A 76 -10.23 0.04 4.89
CA ILE A 76 -11.58 0.33 5.40
C ILE A 76 -11.86 -0.65 6.54
N VAL A 77 -12.11 -0.09 7.73
CA VAL A 77 -12.43 -0.83 8.94
C VAL A 77 -13.90 -0.62 9.27
N GLY A 78 -14.68 -1.70 9.16
CA GLY A 78 -16.07 -1.71 9.58
C GLY A 78 -16.21 -2.29 10.99
N HIS A 79 -17.00 -1.65 11.84
CA HIS A 79 -17.28 -2.15 13.18
C HIS A 79 -18.77 -2.00 13.50
N SER A 80 -19.45 -3.13 13.76
CA SER A 80 -20.89 -3.18 14.03
C SER A 80 -21.25 -3.73 15.42
N GLY A 81 -20.25 -4.06 16.24
CA GLY A 81 -20.42 -4.59 17.60
C GLY A 81 -20.56 -3.50 18.67
N ASN A 82 -20.34 -3.91 19.93
CA ASN A 82 -20.21 -2.97 21.03
C ASN A 82 -18.93 -2.16 20.90
N SER A 83 -18.94 -0.93 21.43
CA SER A 83 -17.77 -0.05 21.51
C SER A 83 -16.50 -0.81 21.91
N PHE A 84 -15.38 -0.47 21.24
CA PHE A 84 -14.07 -1.00 21.60
C PHE A 84 -13.77 -0.70 23.07
N ALA A 85 -13.49 -1.75 23.84
CA ALA A 85 -13.12 -1.62 25.24
C ALA A 85 -11.92 -0.67 25.42
N SER A 86 -11.92 0.11 26.50
CA SER A 86 -10.83 1.01 26.86
C SER A 86 -9.55 0.24 27.21
N GLY A 87 -8.41 0.75 26.80
CA GLY A 87 -7.08 0.23 27.07
C GLY A 87 -6.02 1.15 26.45
N SER A 88 -4.74 0.79 26.56
CA SER A 88 -3.68 1.48 25.81
C SER A 88 -3.77 1.19 24.31
N PHE A 89 -4.23 -0.01 23.95
CA PHE A 89 -4.45 -0.43 22.57
C PHE A 89 -5.64 -1.39 22.50
N ASN A 90 -6.54 -1.17 21.54
CA ASN A 90 -7.60 -2.10 21.18
C ASN A 90 -7.83 -1.98 19.67
N GLY A 91 -7.30 -2.92 18.90
CA GLY A 91 -7.33 -2.83 17.46
C GLY A 91 -6.42 -3.86 16.82
N PHE A 92 -5.79 -3.52 15.71
CA PHE A 92 -4.99 -4.48 14.95
C PHE A 92 -3.76 -3.86 14.29
N VAL A 93 -2.82 -4.74 13.93
CA VAL A 93 -1.67 -4.45 13.08
C VAL A 93 -1.87 -5.16 11.74
N LEU A 94 -1.87 -4.37 10.67
CA LEU A 94 -1.86 -4.86 9.29
C LEU A 94 -0.41 -4.96 8.82
N SER A 95 0.07 -6.17 8.55
CA SER A 95 1.41 -6.42 8.01
C SER A 95 1.34 -6.58 6.49
N VAL A 96 2.22 -5.92 5.75
CA VAL A 96 2.41 -6.13 4.31
C VAL A 96 3.58 -7.11 4.13
N LEU A 97 3.28 -8.28 3.58
CA LEU A 97 4.22 -9.40 3.42
C LEU A 97 4.76 -9.55 1.99
N SER A 98 4.23 -8.75 1.05
CA SER A 98 4.77 -8.61 -0.30
C SER A 98 5.95 -7.65 -0.34
N ASP A 99 6.62 -7.55 -1.50
CA ASP A 99 7.75 -6.62 -1.71
C ASP A 99 7.30 -5.17 -1.96
N LEU A 100 6.41 -4.69 -1.10
CA LEU A 100 5.90 -3.33 -1.07
C LEU A 100 6.27 -2.68 0.26
N SER A 101 6.59 -1.39 0.20
CA SER A 101 6.74 -0.56 1.40
C SER A 101 5.61 0.45 1.50
N ILE A 102 5.01 0.59 2.68
CA ILE A 102 4.05 1.66 3.00
C ILE A 102 4.82 2.98 3.08
N THR A 103 4.35 3.98 2.35
CA THR A 103 4.96 5.31 2.27
C THR A 103 4.14 6.40 2.95
N SER A 104 2.83 6.20 3.06
CA SER A 104 1.95 7.07 3.86
C SER A 104 0.73 6.32 4.36
N LEU A 105 0.23 6.75 5.51
CA LEU A 105 -1.05 6.35 6.07
C LEU A 105 -1.75 7.58 6.65
N MET A 106 -3.00 7.82 6.27
CA MET A 106 -3.77 8.99 6.72
C MET A 106 -5.22 8.59 7.00
N TYR A 107 -5.73 8.97 8.15
CA TYR A 107 -7.14 8.77 8.49
C TYR A 107 -8.03 9.82 7.78
N ASP A 108 -8.99 9.36 6.97
CA ASP A 108 -10.00 10.22 6.35
C ASP A 108 -11.19 10.42 7.31
N ALA A 109 -11.07 11.43 8.16
CA ALA A 109 -12.13 11.78 9.11
C ALA A 109 -13.42 12.27 8.43
N ALA A 110 -13.37 12.75 7.19
CA ALA A 110 -14.55 13.28 6.50
C ALA A 110 -15.42 12.15 5.93
N ALA A 111 -14.81 11.04 5.51
CA ALA A 111 -15.50 9.85 5.04
C ALA A 111 -15.78 8.83 6.16
N SER A 112 -15.19 9.01 7.34
CA SER A 112 -15.32 8.10 8.48
C SER A 112 -16.46 8.47 9.43
N THR A 113 -17.08 7.45 10.02
CA THR A 113 -18.04 7.57 11.13
C THR A 113 -17.52 6.97 12.44
N LEU A 114 -16.53 6.09 12.35
CA LEU A 114 -15.78 5.54 13.48
C LEU A 114 -14.53 6.40 13.73
N GLY A 115 -14.40 6.93 14.94
CA GLY A 115 -13.18 7.61 15.39
C GLY A 115 -12.01 6.65 15.54
N VAL A 116 -10.79 7.20 15.58
CA VAL A 116 -9.55 6.46 15.83
C VAL A 116 -8.80 7.09 17.00
N THR A 117 -8.29 6.27 17.91
CA THR A 117 -7.55 6.74 19.09
C THR A 117 -6.09 7.05 18.74
N SER A 118 -5.47 6.18 17.95
CA SER A 118 -4.15 6.40 17.37
C SER A 118 -3.93 5.49 16.16
N TYR A 119 -3.10 5.91 15.22
CA TYR A 119 -2.66 5.08 14.10
C TYR A 119 -1.27 5.51 13.65
N GLY A 120 -0.59 4.62 12.94
CA GLY A 120 0.74 4.89 12.40
C GLY A 120 1.21 3.73 11.55
N PHE A 121 2.38 3.89 10.96
CA PHE A 121 2.95 2.91 10.06
C PHE A 121 4.47 2.94 10.09
N ASP A 122 5.06 1.84 9.67
CA ASP A 122 6.43 1.74 9.16
C ASP A 122 6.38 1.18 7.72
N ALA A 123 7.55 0.85 7.15
CA ALA A 123 7.60 0.34 5.78
C ALA A 123 6.79 -0.96 5.58
N SER A 124 6.68 -1.80 6.60
CA SER A 124 6.12 -3.16 6.50
C SER A 124 4.78 -3.33 7.21
N SER A 125 4.37 -2.38 8.03
CA SER A 125 3.17 -2.54 8.84
C SER A 125 2.47 -1.22 9.15
N ALA A 126 1.16 -1.30 9.36
CA ALA A 126 0.32 -0.23 9.85
C ALA A 126 -0.43 -0.70 11.10
N TYR A 127 -0.50 0.13 12.14
CA TYR A 127 -1.28 -0.16 13.34
C TYR A 127 -2.47 0.79 13.45
N PHE A 128 -3.58 0.24 13.93
CA PHE A 128 -4.85 0.94 14.05
C PHE A 128 -5.43 0.69 15.45
N ASN A 129 -5.52 1.75 16.26
CA ASN A 129 -6.02 1.68 17.62
C ASN A 129 -7.37 2.38 17.74
N PHE A 130 -8.38 1.62 18.17
CA PHE A 130 -9.75 2.09 18.35
C PHE A 130 -10.18 2.05 19.82
N ALA A 131 -9.26 1.94 20.79
CA ALA A 131 -9.60 1.87 22.20
C ALA A 131 -10.55 3.00 22.65
N GLY A 132 -11.72 2.63 23.18
CA GLY A 132 -12.75 3.57 23.64
C GLY A 132 -13.65 4.15 22.54
N GLN A 133 -13.47 3.75 21.28
CA GLN A 133 -14.29 4.22 20.17
C GLN A 133 -15.60 3.44 20.06
N LEU A 134 -16.63 4.07 19.49
CA LEU A 134 -17.96 3.48 19.26
C LEU A 134 -17.95 2.56 18.02
N ASN A 135 -19.13 2.25 17.47
CA ASN A 135 -19.30 1.52 16.22
C ASN A 135 -19.37 2.48 15.01
N GLY A 136 -19.07 1.98 13.82
CA GLY A 136 -19.06 2.76 12.58
C GLY A 136 -18.05 2.23 11.56
N THR A 137 -17.65 3.09 10.63
CA THR A 137 -16.64 2.81 9.61
C THR A 137 -15.50 3.80 9.70
N ALA A 138 -14.26 3.32 9.72
CA ALA A 138 -13.05 4.13 9.65
C ALA A 138 -12.35 3.85 8.31
N ILE A 139 -11.94 4.91 7.62
CA ILE A 139 -11.27 4.85 6.33
C ILE A 139 -9.89 5.46 6.48
N PHE A 140 -8.88 4.75 6.01
CA PHE A 140 -7.49 5.20 5.98
C PHE A 140 -6.99 5.15 4.55
N ASP A 141 -6.52 6.29 4.04
CA ASP A 141 -5.79 6.34 2.78
C ASP A 141 -4.37 5.83 3.03
N ILE A 142 -3.95 4.86 2.21
CA ILE A 142 -2.65 4.20 2.28
C ILE A 142 -1.95 4.28 0.92
N ASN A 143 -0.69 4.66 0.94
CA ASN A 143 0.16 4.62 -0.25
C ASN A 143 1.30 3.65 -0.03
N SER A 144 1.69 2.96 -1.11
CA SER A 144 2.82 2.05 -1.12
C SER A 144 3.65 2.19 -2.38
N SER A 145 4.86 1.67 -2.32
CA SER A 145 5.79 1.62 -3.45
C SER A 145 6.51 0.28 -3.51
N THR A 146 6.88 -0.15 -4.71
CA THR A 146 7.74 -1.32 -4.88
C THR A 146 9.14 -1.02 -4.32
N ASN A 147 9.73 -1.98 -3.62
CA ASN A 147 11.13 -1.86 -3.19
C ASN A 147 12.10 -2.01 -4.36
N ALA A 148 11.66 -2.71 -5.43
CA ALA A 148 12.41 -2.82 -6.67
C ALA A 148 12.25 -1.57 -7.55
N ALA A 149 13.39 -1.08 -8.07
CA ALA A 149 13.43 -0.12 -9.15
C ALA A 149 12.78 -0.73 -10.41
N VAL A 150 11.66 -0.16 -10.87
CA VAL A 150 11.02 -0.62 -12.10
C VAL A 150 11.70 0.04 -13.29
N PRO A 151 12.25 -0.72 -14.26
CA PRO A 151 12.82 -0.13 -15.47
C PRO A 151 11.77 0.72 -16.19
N ALA A 152 12.14 1.94 -16.60
CA ALA A 152 11.23 2.82 -17.33
C ALA A 152 10.62 2.10 -18.54
N PRO A 153 9.34 2.35 -18.88
CA PRO A 153 8.67 1.68 -19.99
C PRO A 153 9.49 1.82 -21.29
N ALA A 154 9.78 0.70 -21.95
CA ALA A 154 10.53 0.67 -23.22
C ALA A 154 9.89 1.54 -24.31
N SER A 155 8.60 1.86 -24.16
CA SER A 155 7.84 2.79 -25.00
C SER A 155 8.51 4.17 -25.13
N ILE A 156 9.08 4.71 -24.04
CA ILE A 156 9.77 6.02 -24.08
C ILE A 156 11.06 5.91 -24.89
N ALA A 157 11.84 4.84 -24.67
CA ALA A 157 13.04 4.56 -25.43
C ALA A 157 12.71 4.38 -26.93
N LEU A 158 11.58 3.73 -27.25
CA LEU A 158 11.11 3.52 -28.61
C LEU A 158 10.73 4.85 -29.30
N ILE A 159 10.02 5.74 -28.60
CA ILE A 159 9.66 7.07 -29.11
C ILE A 159 10.93 7.90 -29.38
N ALA A 160 11.87 7.90 -28.44
CA ALA A 160 13.15 8.59 -28.62
C ALA A 160 13.92 8.04 -29.82
N LEU A 161 13.91 6.72 -30.03
CA LEU A 161 14.53 6.07 -31.17
C LEU A 161 13.88 6.50 -32.50
N VAL A 162 12.54 6.56 -32.55
CA VAL A 162 11.80 7.01 -33.73
C VAL A 162 12.13 8.46 -34.07
N ILE A 163 12.16 9.35 -33.07
CA ILE A 163 12.51 10.77 -33.26
C ILE A 163 13.95 10.90 -33.76
N ALA A 164 14.89 10.15 -33.19
CA ALA A 164 16.29 10.15 -33.62
C ALA A 164 16.44 9.65 -35.07
N ALA A 165 15.76 8.57 -35.42
CA ALA A 165 15.76 8.02 -36.78
C ALA A 165 15.18 9.01 -37.81
N MET A 166 14.07 9.68 -37.47
CA MET A 166 13.46 10.70 -38.33
C MET A 166 14.36 11.93 -38.52
N GLY A 167 14.99 12.41 -37.45
CA GLY A 167 15.93 13.54 -37.52
C GLY A 167 17.14 13.24 -38.41
N TRP A 168 17.58 11.98 -38.44
CA TRP A 168 18.67 11.54 -39.30
C TRP A 168 18.27 11.46 -40.77
N HIS A 169 17.11 10.88 -41.07
CA HIS A 169 16.60 10.81 -42.45
C HIS A 169 16.47 12.19 -43.10
N ARG A 170 16.09 13.21 -42.32
CA ARG A 170 16.02 14.60 -42.80
C ARG A 170 17.36 15.25 -43.12
N LYS A 171 18.48 14.75 -42.59
CA LYS A 171 19.83 15.27 -42.89
C LYS A 171 20.48 14.59 -44.09
N GLN A 172 19.91 13.47 -44.56
CA GLN A 172 20.41 12.72 -45.72
C GLN A 172 19.63 12.99 -47.02
N ALA A 173 18.48 13.67 -46.91
CA ALA A 173 17.76 14.25 -48.06
C ALA A 173 18.24 15.68 -48.29
#